data_AF-A0A2P7NSC6-F1
#
_entry.id   AF-A0A2P7NSC6-F1
#
_cell.length_a   1.000
_cell.length_b   1.000
_cell.length_c   1.000
_cell.angle_alpha   90.00
_cell.angle_beta   90.00
_cell.angle_gamma   90.00
#
_symmetry.space_group_name_H-M   'P 1'
#
loop_
_entity.id
_entity.type
_entity.pdbx_description
1 polymer ?
#
loop_
_entity_poly.entity_id
_entity_poly.type
_entity_poly.pdbx_seq_one_letter_code
_entity_poly.pdbx_strand_id
1 'polypeptide(L)' 'MIKRVMILDKLSEQIVAEYPIELVGDDIKEDFFAEAWDHAVDDGLVDEFNRSNYYMQFVEENIL' A
#
# COMPACT_ATOMS: atom_id res chain seq x y z
N MET A 1 -4.47 7.88 -14.55
CA MET A 1 -3.36 8.40 -13.71
C MET A 1 -2.98 7.26 -12.80
N ILE A 2 -1.76 6.72 -12.90
CA ILE A 2 -1.35 5.60 -12.07
C ILE A 2 -1.14 6.14 -10.66
N LYS A 3 -1.83 5.56 -9.69
CA LYS A 3 -1.53 5.77 -8.28
C LYS A 3 -0.87 4.51 -7.74
N ARG A 4 -0.21 4.61 -6.61
CA ARG A 4 0.35 3.45 -5.92
C ARG A 4 -0.10 3.46 -4.48
N VAL A 5 -0.30 2.28 -3.90
CA VAL A 5 -0.38 2.11 -2.45
C VAL A 5 1.03 1.79 -1.96
N MET A 6 1.50 2.57 -0.99
CA MET A 6 2.76 2.33 -0.31
C MET A 6 2.48 1.83 1.11
N ILE A 7 3.20 0.80 1.53
CA ILE A 7 3.20 0.29 2.90
C ILE A 7 4.51 0.71 3.54
N LEU A 8 4.42 1.38 4.70
CA LEU A 8 5.58 1.87 5.43
C LEU A 8 5.59 1.30 6.84
N ASP A 9 6.78 0.94 7.32
CA ASP A 9 7.00 0.60 8.72
C ASP A 9 6.94 1.89 9.56
N LYS A 10 6.13 1.90 10.62
CA LYS A 10 5.90 3.11 11.43
C LYS A 10 7.11 3.53 12.25
N LEU A 11 7.99 2.61 12.61
CA LEU A 11 9.12 2.90 13.48
C LEU A 11 10.27 3.53 12.70
N SER A 12 10.56 2.97 11.52
CA SER A 12 11.66 3.37 10.66
C SER A 12 11.27 4.38 9.58
N GLU A 13 9.96 4.56 9.34
CA GLU A 13 9.39 5.31 8.22
C GLU A 13 9.87 4.82 6.84
N GLN A 14 10.41 3.61 6.77
CA GLN A 14 10.90 3.02 5.53
C GLN A 14 9.77 2.39 4.73
N ILE A 15 9.92 2.46 3.42
CA ILE A 15 9.03 1.81 2.46
C ILE A 15 9.30 0.31 2.51
N VAL A 16 8.27 -0.47 2.78
CA VAL A 16 8.32 -1.93 2.84
C VAL A 16 7.85 -2.55 1.53
N ALA A 17 6.79 -1.98 0.95
CA ALA A 17 6.23 -2.44 -0.32
C ALA A 17 5.51 -1.31 -1.07
N GLU A 18 5.43 -1.44 -2.39
CA GLU A 18 4.65 -0.56 -3.26
C GLU A 18 3.86 -1.39 -4.26
N TYR A 19 2.56 -1.11 -4.37
CA TYR A 19 1.67 -1.78 -5.31
C TYR A 19 1.02 -0.75 -6.24
N PRO A 20 1.15 -0.89 -7.57
CA PRO A 20 0.45 -0.04 -8.50
C PRO A 20 -1.05 -0.28 -8.41
N ILE A 21 -1.83 0.79 -8.46
CA ILE A 21 -3.28 0.74 -8.53
C ILE A 21 -3.77 1.48 -9.78
N GLU A 22 -4.68 0.84 -10.48
CA GLU A 22 -5.48 1.49 -11.51
C GLU A 22 -6.80 1.89 -10.88
N LEU A 23 -7.00 3.20 -10.66
CA LEU A 23 -8.29 3.71 -10.23
C LEU A 23 -9.26 3.64 -11.42
N VAL A 24 -10.26 2.76 -11.38
CA VAL A 24 -11.25 2.60 -12.44
C VAL A 24 -12.64 2.98 -11.91
N GLY A 25 -12.94 4.28 -11.86
CA GLY A 25 -14.27 4.78 -11.50
C GLY A 25 -14.44 5.08 -10.00
N ASP A 26 -15.52 4.58 -9.40
CA ASP A 26 -15.95 4.86 -8.01
C ASP A 26 -15.28 3.96 -6.96
N ASP A 27 -14.15 3.32 -7.29
CA ASP A 27 -13.45 2.39 -6.40
C ASP A 27 -13.09 3.04 -5.05
N ILE A 28 -13.38 2.33 -3.96
CA ILE A 28 -13.22 2.84 -2.60
C ILE A 28 -11.76 2.65 -2.18
N LYS A 29 -11.17 3.69 -1.60
CA LYS A 29 -9.80 3.70 -1.06
C LYS A 29 -9.45 2.51 -0.14
N GLU A 30 -10.44 2.03 0.60
CA GLU A 30 -10.29 0.92 1.55
C GLU A 30 -10.01 -0.41 0.84
N ASP A 31 -10.63 -0.64 -0.32
CA ASP A 31 -10.44 -1.87 -1.10
C ASP A 31 -9.00 -1.99 -1.59
N PHE A 32 -8.40 -0.89 -2.07
CA PHE A 32 -7.00 -0.86 -2.49
C PHE A 32 -6.00 -1.09 -1.34
N PHE A 33 -6.33 -0.64 -0.12
CA PHE A 33 -5.48 -0.87 1.05
C PHE A 33 -5.61 -2.29 1.60
N ALA A 34 -6.78 -2.92 1.43
CA ALA A 34 -6.94 -4.33 1.74
C ALA A 34 -6.14 -5.18 0.76
N GLU A 35 -6.30 -4.95 -0.54
CA GLU A 35 -5.61 -5.68 -1.60
C GLU A 35 -4.08 -5.55 -1.50
N ALA A 36 -3.57 -4.31 -1.36
CA ALA A 36 -2.13 -4.09 -1.20
C ALA A 36 -1.55 -4.79 0.05
N TRP A 37 -2.34 -4.89 1.12
CA TRP A 37 -1.91 -5.59 2.33
C TRP A 37 -1.84 -7.10 2.11
N ASP A 38 -2.87 -7.69 1.51
CA ASP A 38 -2.92 -9.13 1.25
C ASP A 38 -1.76 -9.55 0.36
N HIS A 39 -1.44 -8.76 -0.67
CA HIS A 39 -0.23 -8.98 -1.48
C HIS A 39 1.07 -8.91 -0.67
N ALA A 40 1.21 -7.94 0.24
CA ALA A 40 2.42 -7.82 1.06
C ALA A 40 2.59 -8.99 2.04
N VAL A 41 1.48 -9.56 2.52
CA VAL A 41 1.47 -10.77 3.35
C VAL A 41 1.90 -11.97 2.50
N ASP A 42 1.30 -12.14 1.32
CA ASP A 42 1.64 -13.24 0.40
C ASP A 42 3.10 -13.18 -0.07
N ASP A 43 3.63 -11.98 -0.29
CA ASP A 43 5.03 -11.73 -0.66
C ASP A 43 6.00 -11.90 0.52
N GLY A 44 5.50 -12.05 1.76
CA GLY A 44 6.29 -12.17 2.97
C GLY A 44 7.05 -10.90 3.36
N LEU A 45 6.57 -9.73 2.91
CA LEU A 45 7.20 -8.42 3.15
C LEU A 45 6.75 -7.80 4.47
N VAL A 46 5.57 -8.18 4.96
CA VAL A 46 5.01 -7.72 6.23
C VAL A 46 4.65 -8.89 7.14
N ASP A 47 4.58 -8.64 8.43
CA ASP A 47 4.03 -9.59 9.40
C ASP A 47 2.52 -9.39 9.54
N GLU A 48 1.74 -10.38 9.12
CA GLU A 48 0.28 -10.36 9.12
C GLU A 48 -0.32 -10.11 10.52
N PHE A 49 0.36 -10.56 11.57
CA PHE A 49 -0.10 -10.41 12.96
C PHE A 49 0.17 -9.02 13.53
N ASN A 50 0.97 -8.22 12.81
CA ASN A 50 1.47 -6.92 13.26
C ASN A 50 1.06 -5.78 12.33
N ARG A 51 -0.13 -5.84 11.70
CA ARG A 51 -0.66 -4.78 10.82
C ARG A 51 -0.60 -3.38 11.42
N SER A 52 -0.78 -3.26 12.73
CA SER A 52 -0.70 -1.98 13.44
C SER A 52 0.69 -1.33 13.40
N ASN A 53 1.75 -2.06 13.08
CA ASN A 53 3.12 -1.53 12.94
C ASN A 53 3.33 -0.83 11.60
N TYR A 54 2.38 -0.94 10.67
CA TYR A 54 2.48 -0.35 9.35
C TYR A 54 1.42 0.73 9.15
N TYR A 55 1.70 1.67 8.25
CA TYR A 55 0.69 2.57 7.70
C TYR A 55 0.72 2.53 6.18
N MET A 56 -0.44 2.80 5.58
CA MET A 56 -0.61 2.79 4.13
C MET A 56 -1.02 4.18 3.64
N GLN A 57 -0.47 4.58 2.50
CA GLN A 57 -0.83 5.83 1.85
C GLN A 57 -0.84 5.70 0.34
N PHE A 58 -1.67 6.52 -0.31
CA PHE A 58 -1.63 6.67 -1.76
C PHE A 58 -0.54 7.65 -2.15
N VAL A 59 0.23 7.29 -3.16
CA VAL A 59 1.21 8.18 -3.78
C VAL A 59 0.89 8.31 -5.26
N GLU A 60 0.79 9.55 -5.71
CA GLU A 60 0.63 9.90 -7.12
C GLU A 60 2.02 9.98 -7.74
N GLU A 61 2.23 9.32 -8.89
CA GLU A 61 3.39 9.65 -9.71
C GLU A 61 3.18 11.04 -10.30
N ASN A 62 3.84 12.04 -9.71
CA ASN A 62 4.08 13.31 -10.38
C ASN A 62 5.05 13.04 -11.54
N ILE A 63 4.50 12.78 -12.71
CA ILE A 63 5.25 12.89 -13.97
C ILE A 63 5.50 14.39 -14.14
N LEU A 64 6.70 14.84 -13.76
CA LEU A 64 7.23 16.17 -14.09
C LEU A 64 7.51 16.29 -15.59
#